data_AF-A0A806LL96-F1
#
_entry.id   AF-A0A806LL96-F1
#
_cell.length_a   1.000
_cell.length_b   1.000
_cell.length_c   1.000
_cell.angle_alpha   90.00
_cell.angle_beta   90.00
_cell.angle_gamma   90.00
#
_symmetry.space_group_name_H-M   'P 1'
#
loop_
_entity.id
_entity.type
_entity.pdbx_description
1 polymer ?
#
loop_
_entity_poly.entity_id
_entity_poly.type
_entity_poly.pdbx_seq_one_letter_code
_entity_poly.pdbx_strand_id
1 'polypeptide(L)'
;MFAKTVLKGLLPLIPANHQSLAARAQTLVTAIERGIAKYAIQTLPSGDQGLAYEVDGLGRTRFMDDANVPSLLSLPFLGAIAADDPIYLATKTFILSRQNPYYYQGEALAGIGSEHTPPEYVWPIAVAMEGLVAKSEPVKSAKLATIAATTAGTGQCHEGVHKDDPTQFTRTWFSWANMTYCQLALDYVRDQEKEVAL
;
A
#
# COMPACT_ATOMS: atom_id res chain seq x y z
N MET A 1 5.61 -1.66 10.29
CA MET A 1 6.81 -0.99 9.74
C MET A 1 6.74 0.54 9.80
N PHE A 2 5.59 1.16 9.52
CA PHE A 2 5.42 2.62 9.49
C PHE A 2 5.90 3.34 10.77
N ALA A 3 5.60 2.82 11.97
CA ALA A 3 6.06 3.40 13.24
C ALA A 3 7.60 3.59 13.30
N LYS A 4 8.37 2.60 12.82
CA LYS A 4 9.84 2.70 12.70
C LYS A 4 10.24 3.86 11.79
N THR A 5 9.59 3.98 10.63
CA THR A 5 9.89 5.02 9.65
C THR A 5 9.62 6.42 10.21
N VAL A 6 8.47 6.60 10.87
CA VAL A 6 8.13 7.87 11.53
C VAL A 6 9.15 8.20 12.61
N LEU A 7 9.47 7.26 13.49
CA LEU A 7 10.46 7.48 14.55
C LEU A 7 11.83 7.85 13.99
N LYS A 8 12.27 7.18 12.91
CA LYS A 8 13.52 7.53 12.22
C LYS A 8 13.52 8.95 11.65
N GLY A 9 12.41 9.37 11.05
CA GLY A 9 12.26 10.73 10.53
C GLY A 9 12.22 11.80 11.63
N LEU A 10 11.68 11.46 12.81
CA LEU A 10 11.61 12.37 13.97
C LEU A 10 12.94 12.49 14.71
N LEU A 11 13.79 11.45 14.72
CA LEU A 11 15.06 11.44 15.48
C LEU A 11 15.94 12.69 15.23
N PRO A 12 16.20 13.12 13.98
CA PRO A 12 16.98 14.33 13.71
C PRO A 12 16.30 15.64 14.15
N LEU A 13 14.99 15.62 14.39
CA LEU A 13 14.20 16.78 14.80
C LEU A 13 14.11 16.91 16.33
N ILE A 14 14.57 15.91 17.09
CA ILE A 14 14.57 15.98 18.55
C ILE A 14 15.63 16.99 19.00
N PRO A 15 15.28 18.01 19.79
CA PRO A 15 16.25 19.03 20.19
C PRO A 15 17.35 18.45 21.08
N ALA A 16 18.56 19.03 21.00
CA ALA A 16 19.76 18.52 21.66
C ALA A 16 19.66 18.42 23.19
N ASN A 17 18.77 19.18 23.84
CA ASN A 17 18.50 19.12 25.28
C ASN A 17 17.53 17.99 25.67
N HIS A 18 16.99 17.23 24.72
CA HIS A 18 16.10 16.08 24.94
C HIS A 18 16.78 14.73 24.66
N GLN A 19 18.03 14.56 25.10
CA GLN A 19 18.84 13.36 24.81
C GLN A 19 18.19 12.05 25.29
N SER A 20 17.52 12.06 26.45
CA SER A 20 16.79 10.89 26.97
C SER A 20 15.69 10.42 26.01
N LEU A 21 14.96 11.37 25.40
CA LEU A 21 13.91 11.05 24.43
C LEU A 21 14.51 10.46 23.15
N ALA A 22 15.59 11.05 22.64
CA ALA A 22 16.30 10.55 21.47
C ALA A 22 16.83 9.12 21.69
N ALA A 23 17.45 8.86 22.85
CA ALA A 23 17.96 7.54 23.19
C ALA A 23 16.83 6.49 23.25
N ARG A 24 15.70 6.81 23.91
CA ARG A 24 14.53 5.94 23.98
C ARG A 24 13.92 5.66 22.61
N ALA A 25 13.79 6.69 21.76
CA ALA A 25 13.29 6.54 20.40
C ALA A 25 14.20 5.63 19.57
N GLN A 26 15.52 5.81 19.66
CA GLN A 26 16.50 4.96 18.97
C GLN A 26 16.44 3.51 19.46
N THR A 27 16.34 3.28 20.78
CA THR A 27 16.14 1.93 21.34
C THR A 27 14.87 1.27 20.79
N LEU A 28 13.77 2.03 20.73
CA LEU A 28 12.50 1.53 20.20
C LEU A 28 12.58 1.19 18.71
N VAL A 29 13.22 2.04 17.90
CA VAL A 29 13.48 1.78 16.47
C VAL A 29 14.23 0.46 16.30
N THR A 30 15.34 0.27 17.01
CA THR A 30 16.15 -0.94 16.93
C THR A 30 15.40 -2.19 17.45
N ALA A 31 14.53 -2.05 18.43
CA ALA A 31 13.67 -3.14 18.89
C ALA A 31 12.64 -3.54 17.83
N ILE A 32 11.98 -2.57 17.20
CA ILE A 32 11.00 -2.81 16.13
C ILE A 32 11.67 -3.45 14.90
N GLU A 33 12.85 -2.98 14.51
CA GLU A 33 13.62 -3.57 13.39
C GLU A 33 13.95 -5.04 13.61
N ARG A 34 14.46 -5.38 14.81
CA ARG A 34 14.73 -6.77 15.18
C ARG A 34 13.45 -7.61 15.20
N GLY A 35 12.34 -7.04 15.69
CA GLY A 35 11.04 -7.71 15.68
C GLY A 35 10.56 -8.02 14.26
N ILE A 36 10.62 -7.05 13.34
CA ILE A 36 10.24 -7.23 11.93
C ILE A 36 11.11 -8.33 11.29
N ALA A 37 12.43 -8.23 11.42
CA ALA A 37 13.35 -9.20 10.82
C ALA A 37 13.14 -10.62 11.36
N LYS A 38 12.83 -10.75 12.66
CA LYS A 38 12.64 -12.05 13.31
C LYS A 38 11.28 -12.67 13.03
N TYR A 39 10.21 -11.87 13.00
CA TYR A 39 8.84 -12.39 13.03
C TYR A 39 8.06 -12.11 11.75
N ALA A 40 8.26 -10.97 11.09
CA ALA A 40 7.41 -10.55 9.97
C ALA A 40 7.87 -11.08 8.61
N ILE A 41 9.17 -11.37 8.45
CA ILE A 41 9.69 -12.05 7.25
C ILE A 41 9.40 -13.54 7.39
N GLN A 42 8.59 -14.07 6.48
CA GLN A 42 8.05 -15.43 6.51
C GLN A 42 8.12 -16.04 5.12
N THR A 43 8.05 -17.37 5.05
CA THR A 43 7.78 -18.08 3.79
C THR A 43 6.33 -17.84 3.41
N LEU A 44 6.11 -17.09 2.35
CA LEU A 44 4.78 -16.81 1.81
C LEU A 44 4.16 -18.07 1.20
N PRO A 45 2.84 -18.09 0.95
CA PRO A 45 2.19 -19.19 0.23
C PRO A 45 2.80 -19.51 -1.15
N SER A 46 3.47 -18.54 -1.80
CA SER A 46 4.22 -18.76 -3.04
C SER A 46 5.50 -19.58 -2.87
N GLY A 47 6.00 -19.73 -1.63
CA GLY A 47 7.31 -20.32 -1.32
C GLY A 47 8.44 -19.29 -1.16
N ASP A 48 8.22 -18.04 -1.54
CA ASP A 48 9.22 -16.98 -1.44
C ASP A 48 9.31 -16.40 -0.01
N GLN A 49 10.45 -15.80 0.32
CA GLN A 49 10.55 -14.97 1.53
C GLN A 49 9.88 -13.61 1.29
N GLY A 50 8.92 -13.26 2.13
CA GLY A 50 8.20 -12.01 2.06
C GLY A 50 7.62 -11.58 3.41
N LEU A 51 6.83 -10.52 3.43
CA LEU A 51 6.23 -9.97 4.63
C LEU A 51 4.84 -10.57 4.87
N ALA A 52 4.64 -11.03 6.10
CA ALA A 52 3.30 -11.29 6.62
C ALA A 52 2.56 -9.98 6.95
N TYR A 53 1.23 -10.02 6.85
CA TYR A 53 0.39 -8.89 7.24
C TYR A 53 0.37 -8.71 8.77
N GLU A 54 0.11 -9.81 9.49
CA GLU A 54 0.07 -9.85 10.95
C GLU A 54 0.84 -11.07 11.48
N VAL A 55 1.45 -10.91 12.65
CA VAL A 55 2.17 -11.96 13.39
C VAL A 55 1.91 -11.82 14.88
N ASP A 56 1.79 -12.94 15.59
CA ASP A 56 1.54 -12.94 17.04
C ASP A 56 2.81 -13.10 17.91
N GLY A 57 3.95 -13.39 17.28
CA GLY A 57 5.23 -13.66 17.97
C GLY A 57 5.32 -15.05 18.61
N LEU A 58 4.26 -15.86 18.53
CA LEU A 58 4.18 -17.24 19.01
C LEU A 58 4.19 -18.26 17.85
N GLY A 59 4.28 -17.77 16.61
CA GLY A 59 4.39 -18.58 15.40
C GLY A 59 3.14 -18.58 14.52
N ARG A 60 2.08 -17.83 14.89
CA ARG A 60 0.94 -17.63 14.00
C ARG A 60 1.15 -16.40 13.13
N THR A 61 0.65 -16.51 11.91
CA THR A 61 0.85 -15.53 10.85
C THR A 61 -0.43 -15.40 10.03
N ARG A 62 -0.77 -14.16 9.65
CA ARG A 62 -1.83 -13.88 8.68
C ARG A 62 -1.19 -13.42 7.36
N PHE A 63 -1.46 -14.17 6.30
CA PHE A 63 -1.00 -13.86 4.95
C PHE A 63 -2.15 -13.24 4.15
N MET A 64 -2.06 -11.93 3.92
CA MET A 64 -3.02 -11.14 3.15
C MET A 64 -2.41 -9.77 2.84
N ASP A 65 -3.17 -8.90 2.21
CA ASP A 65 -3.04 -7.45 2.38
C ASP A 65 -4.43 -6.81 2.39
N ASP A 66 -4.52 -5.60 2.90
CA ASP A 66 -5.74 -4.80 2.94
C ASP A 66 -5.54 -3.50 2.15
N ALA A 67 -6.62 -2.96 1.61
CA ALA A 67 -6.59 -1.72 0.83
C ALA A 67 -6.19 -0.47 1.64
N ASN A 68 -6.46 -0.44 2.95
CA ASN A 68 -6.18 0.72 3.78
C ASN A 68 -4.67 0.94 3.96
N VAL A 69 -4.24 2.20 3.85
CA VAL A 69 -2.85 2.62 4.16
C VAL A 69 -2.73 2.89 5.66
N PRO A 70 -1.75 2.33 6.38
CA PRO A 70 -0.61 1.54 5.88
C PRO A 70 -0.95 0.07 5.58
N SER A 71 -0.69 -0.34 4.32
CA SER A 71 -0.76 -1.71 3.82
C SER A 71 0.64 -2.24 3.42
N LEU A 72 0.78 -3.54 3.19
CA LEU A 72 2.02 -4.13 2.63
C LEU A 72 2.34 -3.51 1.27
N LEU A 73 1.34 -3.31 0.41
CA LEU A 73 1.49 -2.65 -0.89
C LEU A 73 2.10 -1.24 -0.76
N SER A 74 1.64 -0.47 0.24
CA SER A 74 2.02 0.93 0.45
C SER A 74 3.40 1.17 1.08
N LEU A 75 4.11 0.12 1.49
CA LEU A 75 5.35 0.26 2.26
C LEU A 75 6.42 1.15 1.58
N PRO A 76 6.66 1.08 0.25
CA PRO A 76 7.58 1.99 -0.41
C PRO A 76 7.08 3.43 -0.45
N PHE A 77 5.78 3.64 -0.67
CA PHE A 77 5.17 4.97 -0.63
C PHE A 77 5.39 5.65 0.73
N LEU A 78 5.33 4.87 1.82
CA LEU A 78 5.59 5.33 3.18
C LEU A 78 7.10 5.46 3.51
N GLY A 79 8.01 5.15 2.59
CA GLY A 79 9.45 5.14 2.84
C GLY A 79 9.90 4.05 3.82
N ALA A 80 9.10 3.00 4.02
CA ALA A 80 9.37 1.96 5.02
C ALA A 80 10.31 0.85 4.53
N ILE A 81 10.32 0.63 3.21
CA ILE A 81 11.15 -0.33 2.47
C ILE A 81 11.41 0.23 1.06
N ALA A 82 12.52 -0.14 0.42
CA ALA A 82 12.78 0.28 -0.95
C ALA A 82 11.81 -0.42 -1.93
N ALA A 83 11.42 0.26 -3.01
CA ALA A 83 10.49 -0.28 -4.00
C ALA A 83 11.07 -1.47 -4.80
N ASP A 84 12.39 -1.64 -4.80
CA ASP A 84 13.12 -2.75 -5.41
C ASP A 84 13.75 -3.72 -4.40
N ASP A 85 13.37 -3.61 -3.12
CA ASP A 85 13.75 -4.60 -2.13
C ASP A 85 13.15 -5.98 -2.51
N PRO A 86 13.96 -7.06 -2.55
CA PRO A 86 13.48 -8.37 -2.97
C PRO A 86 12.38 -8.94 -2.07
N ILE A 87 12.41 -8.65 -0.76
CA ILE A 87 11.35 -9.05 0.18
C ILE A 87 10.06 -8.32 -0.17
N TYR A 88 10.14 -7.03 -0.49
CA TYR A 88 8.97 -6.26 -0.94
C TYR A 88 8.44 -6.77 -2.28
N LEU A 89 9.29 -7.06 -3.25
CA LEU A 89 8.86 -7.55 -4.58
C LEU A 89 8.15 -8.91 -4.50
N ALA A 90 8.67 -9.84 -3.69
CA ALA A 90 8.02 -11.12 -3.40
C ALA A 90 6.66 -10.90 -2.71
N THR A 91 6.62 -10.01 -1.71
CA THR A 91 5.38 -9.63 -1.03
C THR A 91 4.36 -9.03 -2.00
N LYS A 92 4.78 -8.08 -2.84
CA LYS A 92 3.92 -7.42 -3.84
C LYS A 92 3.33 -8.44 -4.82
N THR A 93 4.11 -9.41 -5.26
CA THR A 93 3.65 -10.49 -6.15
C THR A 93 2.58 -11.34 -5.47
N PHE A 94 2.79 -11.71 -4.20
CA PHE A 94 1.81 -12.47 -3.42
C PHE A 94 0.51 -11.69 -3.20
N ILE A 95 0.58 -10.44 -2.73
CA ILE A 95 -0.60 -9.66 -2.34
C ILE A 95 -1.46 -9.20 -3.53
N LEU A 96 -0.86 -9.10 -4.72
CA LEU A 96 -1.54 -8.82 -6.00
C LEU A 96 -1.90 -10.10 -6.77
N SER A 97 -2.18 -11.19 -6.05
CA SER A 97 -2.59 -12.47 -6.62
C SER A 97 -3.77 -13.04 -5.84
N ARG A 98 -4.45 -14.04 -6.42
CA ARG A 98 -5.55 -14.78 -5.76
C ARG A 98 -5.14 -15.51 -4.46
N GLN A 99 -3.85 -15.54 -4.13
CA GLN A 99 -3.38 -16.05 -2.85
C GLN A 99 -3.64 -15.07 -1.69
N ASN A 100 -3.84 -13.78 -1.98
CA ASN A 100 -4.40 -12.83 -1.02
C ASN A 100 -5.93 -13.00 -1.01
N PRO A 101 -6.56 -13.32 0.13
CA PRO A 101 -8.00 -13.51 0.22
C PRO A 101 -8.83 -12.27 -0.14
N TYR A 102 -8.21 -11.08 -0.11
CA TYR A 102 -8.85 -9.81 -0.46
C TYR A 102 -8.38 -9.26 -1.81
N TYR A 103 -7.66 -10.03 -2.61
CA TYR A 103 -7.40 -9.66 -4.00
C TYR A 103 -8.52 -10.17 -4.90
N TYR A 104 -9.16 -9.25 -5.63
CA TYR A 104 -10.25 -9.55 -6.54
C TYR A 104 -9.89 -9.12 -7.95
N GLN A 105 -10.39 -9.87 -8.93
CA GLN A 105 -10.21 -9.59 -10.34
C GLN A 105 -11.52 -9.89 -11.07
N GLY A 106 -12.11 -8.86 -11.64
CA GLY A 106 -13.36 -8.91 -12.39
C GLY A 106 -13.26 -8.23 -13.75
N GLU A 107 -14.40 -8.04 -14.38
CA GLU A 107 -14.53 -7.43 -15.70
C GLU A 107 -14.18 -5.93 -15.69
N ALA A 108 -14.53 -5.21 -14.62
CA ALA A 108 -14.37 -3.76 -14.55
C ALA A 108 -13.03 -3.34 -13.93
N LEU A 109 -12.58 -4.04 -12.88
CA LEU A 109 -11.32 -3.75 -12.21
C LEU A 109 -10.74 -4.96 -11.48
N ALA A 110 -9.45 -4.85 -11.16
CA ALA A 110 -8.71 -5.78 -10.32
C ALA A 110 -7.88 -5.02 -9.29
N GLY A 111 -7.78 -5.58 -8.09
CA GLY A 111 -7.02 -4.98 -7.00
C GLY A 111 -7.38 -5.55 -5.64
N ILE A 112 -6.87 -4.90 -4.60
CA ILE A 112 -7.07 -5.31 -3.20
C ILE A 112 -8.32 -4.61 -2.64
N GLY A 113 -9.14 -5.38 -1.95
CA GLY A 113 -10.29 -4.92 -1.18
C GLY A 113 -9.99 -4.86 0.32
N SER A 114 -11.02 -5.06 1.13
CA SER A 114 -10.90 -5.12 2.58
C SER A 114 -11.99 -6.03 3.15
N GLU A 115 -11.71 -6.65 4.30
CA GLU A 115 -12.72 -7.31 5.14
C GLU A 115 -13.82 -6.32 5.61
N HIS A 116 -13.53 -5.01 5.56
CA HIS A 116 -14.49 -3.95 5.90
C HIS A 116 -15.62 -3.78 4.89
N THR A 117 -15.41 -4.21 3.64
CA THR A 117 -16.39 -4.13 2.55
C THR A 117 -16.90 -5.52 2.17
N PRO A 118 -18.05 -5.63 1.46
CA PRO A 118 -18.49 -6.91 0.94
C PRO A 118 -17.40 -7.60 0.10
N PRO A 119 -17.39 -8.95 0.04
CA PRO A 119 -16.50 -9.68 -0.86
C PRO A 119 -16.62 -9.18 -2.30
N GLU A 120 -15.55 -9.31 -3.08
CA GLU A 120 -15.48 -8.91 -4.50
C GLU A 120 -15.44 -7.40 -4.76
N TYR A 121 -15.31 -6.58 -3.71
CA TYR A 121 -15.13 -5.13 -3.83
C TYR A 121 -13.64 -4.77 -3.79
N VAL A 122 -13.18 -4.04 -4.81
CA VAL A 122 -11.83 -3.49 -4.92
C VAL A 122 -11.85 -2.02 -4.51
N TRP A 123 -10.85 -1.59 -3.75
CA TRP A 123 -10.78 -0.21 -3.30
C TRP A 123 -9.94 0.64 -4.27
N PRO A 124 -10.44 1.80 -4.75
CA PRO A 124 -9.67 2.73 -5.57
C PRO A 124 -8.35 3.19 -4.93
N ILE A 125 -8.29 3.25 -3.59
CA ILE A 125 -7.04 3.56 -2.85
C ILE A 125 -5.96 2.51 -3.16
N ALA A 126 -6.29 1.22 -3.17
CA ALA A 126 -5.34 0.15 -3.47
C ALA A 126 -4.86 0.21 -4.92
N VAL A 127 -5.77 0.46 -5.86
CA VAL A 127 -5.46 0.64 -7.29
C VAL A 127 -4.51 1.83 -7.49
N ALA A 128 -4.79 2.95 -6.82
CA ALA A 128 -3.93 4.14 -6.86
C ALA A 128 -2.56 3.87 -6.24
N MET A 129 -2.54 3.15 -5.11
CA MET A 129 -1.30 2.80 -4.41
C MET A 129 -0.41 1.89 -5.25
N GLU A 130 -0.98 0.94 -5.99
CA GLU A 130 -0.25 0.09 -6.93
C GLU A 130 0.46 0.93 -8.01
N GLY A 131 -0.20 1.98 -8.50
CA GLY A 131 0.39 2.96 -9.41
C GLY A 131 1.49 3.78 -8.75
N LEU A 132 1.27 4.30 -7.53
CA LEU A 132 2.23 5.13 -6.81
C LEU A 132 3.55 4.40 -6.48
N VAL A 133 3.49 3.08 -6.32
CA VAL A 133 4.68 2.25 -6.08
C VAL A 133 5.22 1.60 -7.35
N ALA A 134 4.66 1.92 -8.53
CA ALA A 134 5.18 1.47 -9.81
C ALA A 134 6.28 2.41 -10.32
N LYS A 135 7.33 1.84 -10.93
CA LYS A 135 8.37 2.60 -11.65
C LYS A 135 7.96 2.93 -13.10
N SER A 136 6.95 2.24 -13.63
CA SER A 136 6.55 2.31 -15.04
C SER A 136 5.42 3.30 -15.24
N GLU A 137 5.65 4.28 -16.11
CA GLU A 137 4.68 5.30 -16.51
C GLU A 137 3.41 4.71 -17.17
N PRO A 138 3.50 3.73 -18.08
CA PRO A 138 2.34 2.97 -18.57
C PRO A 138 1.49 2.34 -17.46
N VAL A 139 2.11 1.81 -16.40
CA VAL A 139 1.37 1.22 -15.27
C VAL A 139 0.60 2.31 -14.52
N LYS A 140 1.21 3.47 -14.26
CA LYS A 140 0.56 4.60 -13.59
C LYS A 140 -0.65 5.10 -14.38
N SER A 141 -0.49 5.30 -15.69
CA SER A 141 -1.57 5.71 -16.59
C SER A 141 -2.72 4.72 -16.59
N ALA A 142 -2.43 3.42 -16.67
CA ALA A 142 -3.45 2.38 -16.62
C ALA A 142 -4.26 2.41 -15.30
N LYS A 143 -3.60 2.61 -14.15
CA LYS A 143 -4.29 2.68 -12.85
C LYS A 143 -5.17 3.93 -12.73
N LEU A 144 -4.72 5.08 -13.25
CA LEU A 144 -5.55 6.28 -13.36
C LEU A 144 -6.80 6.03 -14.21
N ALA A 145 -6.62 5.42 -15.38
CA ALA A 145 -7.72 5.09 -16.28
C ALA A 145 -8.73 4.13 -15.63
N THR A 146 -8.26 3.08 -14.94
CA THR A 146 -9.14 2.15 -14.20
C THR A 146 -10.00 2.89 -13.17
N ILE A 147 -9.41 3.77 -12.37
CA ILE A 147 -10.17 4.51 -11.33
C ILE A 147 -11.18 5.46 -11.97
N ALA A 148 -10.78 6.19 -13.03
CA ALA A 148 -11.67 7.11 -13.73
C ALA A 148 -12.87 6.38 -14.38
N ALA A 149 -12.67 5.16 -14.88
CA ALA A 149 -13.70 4.35 -15.50
C ALA A 149 -14.68 3.71 -14.49
N THR A 150 -14.38 3.71 -13.19
CA THR A 150 -15.12 2.95 -12.16
C THR A 150 -15.82 3.84 -11.13
N THR A 151 -16.15 5.08 -11.50
CA THR A 151 -16.79 6.09 -10.63
C THR A 151 -18.32 6.03 -10.59
N ALA A 152 -18.95 5.04 -11.25
CA ALA A 152 -20.40 4.95 -11.44
C ALA A 152 -21.06 6.23 -12.03
N GLY A 153 -20.30 7.03 -12.79
CA GLY A 153 -20.77 8.31 -13.34
C GLY A 153 -20.82 9.46 -12.34
N THR A 154 -20.36 9.26 -11.09
CA THR A 154 -20.37 10.30 -10.05
C THR A 154 -19.23 11.30 -10.17
N GLY A 155 -18.16 10.94 -10.89
CA GLY A 155 -16.91 11.71 -10.94
C GLY A 155 -16.14 11.72 -9.60
N GLN A 156 -16.50 10.84 -8.66
CA GLN A 156 -15.83 10.68 -7.36
C GLN A 156 -15.22 9.29 -7.24
N CYS A 157 -14.15 9.16 -6.45
CA CYS A 157 -13.66 7.87 -5.99
C CYS A 157 -14.50 7.37 -4.80
N HIS A 158 -14.76 6.07 -4.79
CA HIS A 158 -15.52 5.38 -3.75
C HIS A 158 -14.60 4.63 -2.79
N GLU A 159 -15.16 4.03 -1.74
CA GLU A 159 -14.41 3.17 -0.83
C GLU A 159 -14.11 1.82 -1.46
N GLY A 160 -15.13 0.98 -1.67
CA GLY A 160 -15.03 -0.24 -2.46
C GLY A 160 -15.93 -0.15 -3.69
N VAL A 161 -15.50 -0.77 -4.78
CA VAL A 161 -16.24 -0.88 -6.04
C VAL A 161 -16.27 -2.35 -6.44
N HIS A 162 -17.45 -2.89 -6.74
CA HIS A 162 -17.58 -4.29 -7.13
C HIS A 162 -16.78 -4.59 -8.40
N LYS A 163 -16.01 -5.68 -8.39
CA LYS A 163 -15.03 -6.03 -9.44
C LYS A 163 -15.61 -6.14 -10.86
N ASP A 164 -16.90 -6.47 -10.98
CA ASP A 164 -17.61 -6.65 -12.26
C ASP A 164 -18.62 -5.54 -12.56
N ASP A 165 -19.07 -4.78 -11.56
CA ASP A 165 -20.15 -3.80 -11.73
C ASP A 165 -19.86 -2.52 -10.93
N PRO A 166 -19.29 -1.48 -11.57
CA PRO A 166 -18.91 -0.26 -10.88
C PRO A 166 -20.08 0.53 -10.29
N THR A 167 -21.33 0.24 -10.69
CA THR A 167 -22.51 0.90 -10.11
C THR A 167 -22.79 0.42 -8.69
N GLN A 168 -22.19 -0.70 -8.30
CA GLN A 168 -22.19 -1.22 -6.94
C GLN A 168 -20.92 -0.76 -6.22
N PHE A 169 -21.08 0.23 -5.34
CA PHE A 169 -19.97 0.81 -4.59
C PHE A 169 -20.38 1.20 -3.18
N THR A 170 -19.39 1.37 -2.29
CA THR A 170 -19.58 1.90 -0.94
C THR A 170 -19.03 3.31 -0.82
N ARG A 171 -19.66 4.13 0.03
CA ARG A 171 -19.35 5.56 0.28
C ARG A 171 -19.38 6.43 -0.98
N THR A 172 -20.48 7.16 -1.13
CA THR A 172 -20.66 8.19 -2.16
C THR A 172 -19.70 9.37 -2.01
N TRP A 173 -19.19 9.62 -0.80
CA TRP A 173 -18.18 10.65 -0.54
C TRP A 173 -17.04 10.11 0.32
N PHE A 174 -15.86 10.03 -0.27
CA PHE A 174 -14.63 9.65 0.41
C PHE A 174 -13.44 10.48 -0.06
N SER A 175 -13.19 11.61 0.61
CA SER A 175 -12.14 12.56 0.23
C SER A 175 -10.73 11.97 0.20
N TRP A 176 -10.44 10.97 1.03
CA TRP A 176 -9.14 10.31 1.02
C TRP A 176 -8.93 9.46 -0.25
N ALA A 177 -9.96 8.77 -0.75
CA ALA A 177 -9.88 8.05 -2.02
C ALA A 177 -9.62 9.03 -3.18
N ASN A 178 -10.35 10.15 -3.21
CA ASN A 178 -10.11 11.23 -4.19
C ASN A 178 -8.69 11.78 -4.10
N MET A 179 -8.21 12.08 -2.90
CA MET A 179 -6.86 12.59 -2.67
C MET A 179 -5.80 11.60 -3.18
N THR A 180 -5.98 10.30 -2.95
CA THR A 180 -5.02 9.27 -3.39
C THR A 180 -4.98 9.16 -4.92
N TYR A 181 -6.13 9.28 -5.59
CA TYR A 181 -6.18 9.39 -7.06
C TYR A 181 -5.43 10.64 -7.56
N CYS A 182 -5.68 11.81 -6.97
CA CYS A 182 -4.97 13.03 -7.32
C CYS A 182 -3.46 12.92 -7.07
N GLN A 183 -3.05 12.24 -6.00
CA GLN A 183 -1.65 12.00 -5.69
C GLN A 183 -0.95 11.17 -6.78
N LEU A 184 -1.62 10.13 -7.30
CA LEU A 184 -1.13 9.35 -8.44
C LEU A 184 -1.07 10.20 -9.72
N ALA A 185 -2.08 11.03 -9.97
CA ALA A 185 -2.11 11.89 -11.16
C ALA A 185 -0.95 12.89 -11.16
N LEU A 186 -0.66 13.52 -10.02
CA LEU A 186 0.47 14.44 -9.86
C LEU A 186 1.83 13.72 -10.01
N ASP A 187 1.93 12.50 -9.49
CA ASP A 187 3.13 11.67 -9.63
C ASP A 187 3.39 11.28 -11.09
N TYR A 188 2.33 10.92 -11.83
CA TYR A 188 2.38 10.63 -13.26
C TYR A 188 2.85 11.83 -14.08
N VAL A 189 2.23 13.00 -13.87
CA VAL A 189 2.60 14.23 -14.61
C VAL A 189 4.05 14.63 -14.35
N ARG A 190 4.51 14.52 -13.10
CA ARG A 190 5.90 14.84 -12.74
C ARG A 190 6.91 13.94 -13.45
N ASP A 191 6.58 12.68 -13.70
CA ASP A 191 7.48 11.79 -14.45
C ASP A 191 7.53 12.17 -15.94
N GLN A 192 6.42 12.60 -16.53
CA GLN A 192 6.39 13.13 -17.90
C GLN A 192 7.25 14.39 -18.06
N GLU A 193 7.21 15.32 -17.11
CA GLU A 193 8.02 16.54 -17.17
C GLU A 193 9.53 16.26 -17.14
N LYS A 194 9.96 15.23 -16.40
CA LYS A 194 11.38 14.82 -16.36
C LYS A 194 11.86 14.23 -17.67
N GLU A 195 11.02 13.48 -18.38
CA GLU A 195 11.36 12.90 -19.68
C GLU A 195 11.52 13.96 -20.76
N VAL A 196 10.68 15.02 -20.75
CA VAL A 196 10.76 16.14 -21.71
C VAL A 196 11.99 17.03 -21.46
N ALA A 197 12.53 17.03 -20.23
CA ALA A 197 13.67 17.86 -19.85
C ALA A 197 15.05 17.22 -20.14
N LEU A 198 15.10 15.96 -20.61
CA LEU A 198 16.31 15.22 -20.99
C LEU A 198 16.50 15.17 -22.51
#